data_AF-A0A355A4Y4-F1
#
_entry.id   AF-A0A355A4Y4-F1
#
_cell.length_a   1.000
_cell.length_b   1.000
_cell.length_c   1.000
_cell.angle_alpha   90.00
_cell.angle_beta   90.00
_cell.angle_gamma   90.00
#
_symmetry.space_group_name_H-M   'P 1'
#
loop_
_entity.id
_entity.type
_entity.pdbx_description
1 polymer ?
#
loop_
_entity_poly.entity_id
_entity_poly.type
_entity_poly.pdbx_seq_one_letter_code
_entity_poly.pdbx_strand_id
1 'polypeptide(L)'
;IGIAYMGDGGGYAIGAQHLVNTAMRGDRITAILANNTLYAMTGGQLAPTTLPGQKTGTTPYGRDVEKTGSPLLGPELVAAIAPKGTYVARGTVGDYNQLKRYLKKALRNQLEGRGFSFVEVLSTCPTNWRTNAKETWGF
;
A
#
# COMPACT_ATOMS: atom_id res chain seq x y z
N ILE A 1 9.84 -5.01 -18.89
CA ILE A 1 9.61 -4.37 -17.58
C ILE A 1 8.33 -4.97 -17.01
N GLY A 2 8.40 -5.70 -15.91
CA GLY A 2 7.21 -6.22 -15.22
C GLY A 2 6.76 -5.25 -14.14
N ILE A 3 5.48 -4.87 -14.16
CA ILE A 3 4.85 -3.98 -13.17
C ILE A 3 3.64 -4.71 -12.58
N ALA A 4 3.57 -4.77 -11.25
CA ALA A 4 2.40 -5.26 -10.54
C ALA A 4 1.66 -4.08 -9.89
N TYR A 5 0.34 -4.07 -9.99
CA TYR A 5 -0.52 -3.07 -9.36
C TYR A 5 -1.56 -3.77 -8.50
N MET A 6 -1.71 -3.32 -7.25
CA MET A 6 -2.63 -3.92 -6.30
C MET A 6 -3.13 -2.90 -5.28
N GLY A 7 -4.27 -3.19 -4.64
CA GLY A 7 -4.69 -2.48 -3.43
C GLY A 7 -4.00 -3.04 -2.17
N ASP A 8 -4.15 -2.35 -1.05
CA ASP A 8 -3.78 -2.85 0.29
C ASP A 8 -4.41 -4.21 0.61
N GLY A 9 -5.70 -4.42 0.34
CA GLY A 9 -6.32 -5.74 0.50
C GLY A 9 -5.75 -6.81 -0.41
N GLY A 10 -5.44 -6.44 -1.65
CA GLY A 10 -4.83 -7.36 -2.62
C GLY A 10 -3.42 -7.76 -2.20
N GLY A 11 -2.58 -6.81 -1.80
CA GLY A 11 -1.16 -7.05 -1.50
C GLY A 11 -0.89 -7.53 -0.07
N TYR A 12 -1.70 -7.12 0.90
CA TYR A 12 -1.44 -7.38 2.33
C TYR A 12 -2.40 -8.35 2.99
N ALA A 13 -3.51 -8.71 2.33
CA ALA A 13 -4.38 -9.79 2.80
C ALA A 13 -4.21 -11.01 1.88
N ILE A 14 -5.06 -11.16 0.85
CA ILE A 14 -5.08 -12.38 0.03
C ILE A 14 -3.76 -12.63 -0.71
N GLY A 15 -3.05 -11.57 -1.10
CA GLY A 15 -1.76 -11.67 -1.80
C GLY A 15 -0.51 -11.59 -0.90
N ALA A 16 -0.66 -11.58 0.43
CA ALA A 16 0.46 -11.37 1.35
C ALA A 16 1.61 -12.37 1.13
N GLN A 17 1.30 -13.65 0.97
CA GLN A 17 2.30 -14.68 0.71
C GLN A 17 3.06 -14.44 -0.61
N HIS A 18 2.38 -13.97 -1.65
CA HIS A 18 3.02 -13.68 -2.93
C HIS A 18 3.95 -12.48 -2.81
N LEU A 19 3.51 -11.41 -2.13
CA LEU A 19 4.34 -10.23 -1.88
C LEU A 19 5.60 -10.60 -1.08
N VAL A 20 5.46 -11.38 0.00
CA VAL A 20 6.57 -11.86 0.83
C VAL A 20 7.57 -12.67 -0.01
N ASN A 21 7.09 -13.67 -0.76
CA ASN A 21 7.96 -14.52 -1.56
C ASN A 21 8.68 -13.75 -2.67
N THR A 22 7.99 -12.84 -3.36
CA THR A 22 8.58 -11.98 -4.40
C THR A 22 9.62 -11.03 -3.82
N ALA A 23 9.34 -10.42 -2.67
CA ALA A 23 10.27 -9.55 -1.97
C ALA A 23 11.52 -10.30 -1.50
N MET A 24 11.37 -11.46 -0.86
CA MET A 24 12.49 -12.27 -0.36
C MET A 24 13.39 -12.80 -1.48
N ARG A 25 12.82 -13.19 -2.63
CA ARG A 25 13.60 -13.61 -3.80
C ARG A 25 14.28 -12.45 -4.53
N GLY A 26 13.83 -11.22 -4.30
CA GLY A 26 14.33 -10.04 -5.01
C GLY A 26 13.96 -10.06 -6.50
N ASP A 27 12.80 -10.61 -6.85
CA ASP A 27 12.36 -10.74 -8.25
C ASP A 27 12.39 -9.36 -8.94
N ARG A 28 12.82 -9.31 -10.21
CA ARG A 28 12.99 -8.07 -10.98
C ARG A 28 11.65 -7.48 -11.46
N ILE A 29 10.80 -7.09 -10.51
CA ILE A 29 9.47 -6.51 -10.71
C ILE A 29 9.34 -5.22 -9.89
N THR A 30 8.62 -4.24 -10.42
CA THR A 30 8.14 -3.08 -9.64
C THR A 30 6.71 -3.32 -9.20
N ALA A 31 6.48 -3.44 -7.90
CA ALA A 31 5.16 -3.51 -7.30
C ALA A 31 4.71 -2.12 -6.81
N ILE A 32 3.52 -1.72 -7.24
CA ILE A 32 2.86 -0.48 -6.83
C ILE A 32 1.61 -0.88 -6.06
N LEU A 33 1.54 -0.48 -4.79
CA LEU A 33 0.41 -0.78 -3.92
C LEU A 33 -0.35 0.49 -3.58
N ALA A 34 -1.61 0.59 -4.02
CA ALA A 34 -2.50 1.68 -3.67
C ALA A 34 -3.15 1.41 -2.31
N ASN A 35 -2.75 2.17 -1.29
CA ASN A 35 -3.25 2.03 0.07
C ASN A 35 -4.26 3.14 0.36
N ASN A 36 -5.54 2.78 0.37
CA ASN A 36 -6.64 3.66 0.77
C ASN A 36 -7.31 3.21 2.08
N THR A 37 -6.62 2.32 2.81
CA THR A 37 -6.98 1.79 4.12
C THR A 37 -8.30 1.01 4.18
N LEU A 38 -8.80 0.52 3.04
CA LEU A 38 -10.13 -0.11 2.90
C LEU A 38 -10.18 -1.11 1.74
N TYR A 39 -11.11 -2.07 1.80
CA TYR A 39 -11.52 -2.81 0.60
C TYR A 39 -12.51 -1.97 -0.22
N ALA A 40 -11.99 -0.97 -0.91
CA ALA A 40 -12.79 0.07 -1.54
C ALA A 40 -13.79 -0.48 -2.60
N MET A 41 -13.38 -1.46 -3.40
CA MET A 41 -14.19 -1.99 -4.51
C MET A 41 -15.35 -2.88 -4.04
N THR A 42 -15.31 -3.36 -2.80
CA THR A 42 -16.33 -4.28 -2.25
C THR A 42 -17.26 -3.58 -1.24
N GLY A 43 -17.18 -2.25 -1.12
CA GLY A 43 -18.05 -1.46 -0.23
C GLY A 43 -17.35 -0.94 1.02
N GLY A 44 -16.02 -0.93 1.07
CA GLY A 44 -15.26 -0.25 2.11
C GLY A 44 -15.16 -1.02 3.42
N GLN A 45 -14.92 -2.33 3.36
CA GLN A 45 -14.64 -3.16 4.53
C GLN A 45 -13.26 -2.85 5.14
N LEU A 46 -13.06 -3.29 6.38
CA LEU A 46 -11.77 -3.29 7.06
C LEU A 46 -10.70 -3.99 6.21
N ALA A 47 -9.56 -3.31 6.05
CA ALA A 47 -8.36 -3.77 5.37
C ALA A 47 -7.19 -3.89 6.37
N PRO A 48 -6.07 -4.54 5.98
CA PRO A 48 -4.89 -4.66 6.84
C PRO A 48 -4.32 -3.33 7.32
N THR A 49 -4.49 -2.26 6.55
CA THR A 49 -3.95 -0.92 6.84
C THR A 49 -5.00 0.07 7.36
N THR A 50 -6.25 -0.38 7.61
CA THR A 50 -7.28 0.43 8.28
C THR A 50 -6.76 0.95 9.61
N LEU A 51 -6.91 2.25 9.86
CA LEU A 51 -6.38 2.92 11.05
C LEU A 51 -7.21 2.63 12.32
N PRO A 52 -6.61 2.72 13.53
CA PRO A 52 -7.36 2.60 14.77
C PRO A 52 -8.51 3.61 14.83
N GLY A 53 -9.69 3.18 15.28
CA GLY A 53 -10.89 4.02 15.32
C GLY A 53 -11.54 4.32 13.97
N GLN A 54 -10.90 4.00 12.84
CA GLN A 54 -11.48 4.22 11.52
C GLN A 54 -12.73 3.36 11.31
N LYS A 55 -13.85 4.00 11.00
CA LYS A 55 -15.12 3.34 10.70
C LYS A 55 -15.09 2.78 9.28
N THR A 56 -15.53 1.53 9.14
CA THR A 56 -15.61 0.82 7.86
C THR A 56 -16.96 0.10 7.74
N GLY A 57 -17.25 -0.50 6.58
CA GLY A 57 -18.46 -1.29 6.39
C GLY A 57 -18.61 -2.48 7.35
N THR A 58 -17.49 -3.08 7.79
CA THR A 58 -17.49 -4.22 8.73
C THR A 58 -17.09 -3.83 10.16
N THR A 59 -16.58 -2.62 10.37
CA THR A 59 -16.28 -2.04 11.68
C THR A 59 -17.01 -0.71 11.87
N PRO A 60 -18.34 -0.73 12.05
CA PRO A 60 -19.16 0.50 12.12
C PRO A 60 -18.83 1.38 13.34
N TYR A 61 -18.27 0.78 14.40
CA TYR A 61 -17.84 1.47 15.61
C TYR A 61 -16.35 1.87 15.60
N GLY A 62 -15.67 1.66 14.47
CA GLY A 62 -14.23 1.90 14.34
C GLY A 62 -13.41 0.62 14.48
N ARG A 63 -12.17 0.62 13.95
CA ARG A 63 -11.22 -0.47 14.19
C ARG A 63 -10.83 -0.51 15.66
N ASP A 64 -11.10 -1.66 16.28
CA ASP A 64 -10.62 -2.02 17.61
C ASP A 64 -9.34 -2.86 17.48
N VAL A 65 -8.21 -2.30 17.91
CA VAL A 65 -6.89 -2.94 17.76
C VAL A 65 -6.71 -4.16 18.65
N GLU A 66 -7.45 -4.27 19.75
CA GLU A 66 -7.41 -5.45 20.63
C GLU A 66 -8.10 -6.65 19.95
N LYS A 67 -9.11 -6.38 19.12
CA LYS A 67 -9.87 -7.43 18.40
C LYS A 67 -9.29 -7.79 17.04
N THR A 68 -8.71 -6.81 16.34
CA THR A 68 -8.32 -6.95 14.93
C THR A 68 -6.81 -6.78 14.71
N GLY A 69 -6.05 -6.52 15.77
CA GLY A 69 -4.63 -6.19 15.73
C GLY A 69 -4.36 -4.75 15.33
N SER A 70 -3.08 -4.37 15.31
CA SER A 70 -2.63 -3.08 14.78
C SER A 70 -2.59 -3.07 13.25
N PRO A 71 -2.68 -1.88 12.60
CA PRO A 71 -2.54 -1.78 11.15
C PRO A 71 -1.18 -2.30 10.69
N LEU A 72 -1.15 -2.95 9.52
CA LEU A 72 0.09 -3.47 8.94
C LEU A 72 1.03 -2.34 8.50
N LEU A 73 2.32 -2.49 8.83
CA LEU A 73 3.40 -1.63 8.35
C LEU A 73 4.03 -2.24 7.08
N GLY A 74 3.38 -2.02 5.93
CA GLY A 74 3.70 -2.72 4.67
C GLY A 74 5.10 -2.48 4.10
N PRO A 75 5.50 -1.24 3.76
CA PRO A 75 6.86 -0.90 3.35
C PRO A 75 7.92 -1.34 4.36
N GLU A 76 7.64 -1.23 5.65
CA GLU A 76 8.54 -1.65 6.73
C GLU A 76 8.73 -3.18 6.72
N LEU A 77 7.64 -3.95 6.56
CA LEU A 77 7.68 -5.40 6.36
C LEU A 77 8.55 -5.76 5.15
N VAL A 78 8.30 -5.13 3.99
CA VAL A 78 9.05 -5.40 2.75
C VAL A 78 10.54 -5.05 2.94
N ALA A 79 10.85 -3.91 3.54
CA ALA A 79 12.23 -3.48 3.78
C ALA A 79 12.98 -4.43 4.74
N ALA A 80 12.28 -5.04 5.70
CA ALA A 80 12.87 -5.96 6.67
C ALA A 80 13.23 -7.33 6.06
N ILE A 81 12.46 -7.81 5.08
CA ILE A 81 12.61 -9.16 4.52
C ILE A 81 13.34 -9.19 3.17
N ALA A 82 13.39 -8.08 2.45
CA ALA A 82 13.92 -8.04 1.10
C ALA A 82 15.46 -7.98 1.08
N PRO A 83 16.11 -8.57 0.07
CA PRO A 83 17.56 -8.56 -0.03
C PRO A 83 18.10 -7.16 -0.38
N LYS A 84 19.40 -6.97 -0.15
CA LYS A 84 20.13 -5.76 -0.53
C LYS A 84 19.93 -5.45 -2.02
N GLY A 85 19.69 -4.18 -2.33
CA GLY A 85 19.39 -3.72 -3.71
C GLY A 85 17.90 -3.49 -3.97
N THR A 86 17.02 -3.97 -3.08
CA THR A 86 15.60 -3.66 -3.13
C THR A 86 15.36 -2.16 -2.90
N TYR A 87 14.50 -1.56 -3.72
CA TYR A 87 14.03 -0.20 -3.51
C TYR A 87 12.65 -0.22 -2.85
N VAL A 88 12.52 0.43 -1.69
CA VAL A 88 11.25 0.54 -0.97
C VAL A 88 10.94 2.02 -0.73
N ALA A 89 9.71 2.44 -1.02
CA ALA A 89 9.25 3.80 -0.74
C ALA A 89 7.75 3.85 -0.41
N ARG A 90 7.35 4.89 0.32
CA ARG A 90 5.95 5.28 0.52
C ARG A 90 5.77 6.71 0.05
N GLY A 91 4.78 6.95 -0.80
CA GLY A 91 4.39 8.29 -1.26
C GLY A 91 2.88 8.48 -1.15
N THR A 92 2.40 9.69 -1.43
CA THR A 92 0.96 10.01 -1.42
C THR A 92 0.56 10.63 -2.76
N VAL A 93 -0.67 10.36 -3.20
CA VAL A 93 -1.26 11.03 -4.36
C VAL A 93 -1.37 12.56 -4.18
N GLY A 94 -1.35 13.05 -2.93
CA GLY A 94 -1.35 14.48 -2.61
C GLY A 94 -0.05 15.21 -2.92
N ASP A 95 1.08 14.50 -3.00
CA ASP A 95 2.36 15.06 -3.44
C ASP A 95 2.80 14.35 -4.73
N TYR A 96 2.17 14.76 -5.83
CA TYR A 96 2.41 14.22 -7.16
C TYR A 96 3.90 14.26 -7.55
N ASN A 97 4.60 15.35 -7.22
CA ASN A 97 6.00 15.52 -7.61
C ASN A 97 6.90 14.54 -6.87
N GLN A 98 6.68 14.34 -5.58
CA GLN A 98 7.39 13.33 -4.80
C GLN A 98 7.06 11.91 -5.26
N LEU A 99 5.78 11.59 -5.43
CA LEU A 99 5.35 10.27 -5.89
C LEU A 99 5.95 9.91 -7.25
N LYS A 100 5.95 10.86 -8.20
CA LYS A 100 6.60 10.71 -9.51
C LYS A 100 8.09 10.40 -9.38
N ARG A 101 8.81 11.02 -8.45
CA ARG A 101 10.24 10.73 -8.20
C ARG A 101 10.43 9.31 -7.66
N TYR A 102 9.59 8.85 -6.75
CA TYR A 102 9.69 7.48 -6.21
C TYR A 102 9.40 6.41 -7.25
N LEU A 103 8.35 6.58 -8.04
CA LEU A 103 8.02 5.66 -9.13
C LEU A 103 9.14 5.60 -10.19
N LYS A 104 9.71 6.74 -10.57
CA LYS A 104 10.88 6.77 -11.48
C LYS A 104 12.08 6.03 -10.90
N LYS A 105 12.37 6.21 -9.61
CA LYS A 105 13.48 5.50 -8.94
C LYS A 105 13.24 3.98 -8.89
N ALA A 106 12.02 3.55 -8.59
CA ALA A 106 11.64 2.14 -8.60
C ALA A 106 11.83 1.49 -9.97
N LEU A 107 11.29 2.11 -11.03
CA LEU A 107 11.46 1.62 -12.40
C LEU A 107 12.92 1.59 -12.82
N ARG A 108 13.71 2.62 -12.45
CA ARG A 108 15.15 2.65 -12.72
C ARG A 108 15.89 1.52 -11.99
N ASN A 109 15.55 1.25 -10.73
CA ASN A 109 16.13 0.15 -9.95
C ASN A 109 15.91 -1.20 -10.64
N GLN A 110 14.70 -1.43 -11.16
CA GLN A 110 14.37 -2.63 -11.94
C GLN A 110 15.14 -2.70 -13.26
N LEU A 111 15.21 -1.60 -14.01
CA LEU A 111 15.90 -1.52 -15.31
C LEU A 111 17.41 -1.75 -15.20
N GLU A 112 18.02 -1.22 -14.14
CA GLU A 112 19.43 -1.46 -13.81
C GLU A 112 19.66 -2.85 -13.20
N GLY A 113 18.60 -3.63 -13.01
CA GLY A 113 18.69 -5.02 -12.63
C GLY A 113 19.00 -5.28 -11.17
N ARG A 114 18.80 -4.28 -10.30
CA ARG A 114 19.13 -4.30 -8.87
C ARG A 114 18.16 -5.11 -8.00
N GLY A 115 17.06 -5.60 -8.59
CA GLY A 115 16.11 -6.51 -7.95
C GLY A 115 14.71 -5.93 -7.84
N PHE A 116 14.02 -6.31 -6.75
CA PHE A 116 12.65 -5.93 -6.46
C PHE A 116 12.51 -4.43 -6.15
N SER A 117 11.38 -3.85 -6.53
CA SER A 117 11.03 -2.48 -6.14
C SER A 117 9.60 -2.43 -5.65
N PHE A 118 9.36 -1.78 -4.52
CA PHE A 118 8.06 -1.66 -3.89
C PHE A 118 7.76 -0.19 -3.60
N VAL A 119 6.62 0.30 -4.10
CA VAL A 119 6.13 1.65 -3.80
C VAL A 119 4.71 1.55 -3.27
N GLU A 120 4.53 1.87 -2.00
CA GLU A 120 3.21 2.08 -1.44
C GLU A 120 2.76 3.52 -1.72
N VAL A 121 1.54 3.65 -2.24
CA VAL A 121 0.92 4.91 -2.63
C VAL A 121 -0.30 5.12 -1.76
N LEU A 122 -0.19 6.03 -0.79
CA LEU A 122 -1.33 6.49 -0.02
C LEU A 122 -2.31 7.18 -0.97
N SER A 123 -3.54 6.67 -1.02
CA SER A 123 -4.57 7.07 -1.97
C SER A 123 -5.86 7.44 -1.25
N THR A 124 -6.58 8.42 -1.77
CA THR A 124 -7.85 8.88 -1.23
C THR A 124 -9.01 7.96 -1.63
N CYS A 125 -9.98 7.74 -0.75
CA CYS A 125 -11.22 7.03 -1.09
C CYS A 125 -12.46 7.72 -0.48
N PRO A 126 -12.82 8.94 -0.94
CA PRO A 126 -13.87 9.75 -0.32
C PRO A 126 -15.20 9.02 -0.18
N THR A 127 -15.59 8.23 -1.18
CA THR A 127 -16.82 7.43 -1.19
C THR A 127 -16.91 6.50 0.03
N ASN A 128 -15.85 5.72 0.31
CA ASN A 128 -15.89 4.75 1.39
C ASN A 128 -15.41 5.32 2.73
N TRP A 129 -14.63 6.40 2.71
CA TRP A 129 -14.34 7.21 3.89
C TRP A 129 -15.57 8.03 4.35
N ARG A 130 -16.61 8.11 3.52
CA ARG A 130 -17.83 8.91 3.75
C ARG A 130 -17.52 10.39 3.99
N THR A 131 -16.53 10.89 3.27
CA THR A 131 -16.10 12.29 3.31
C THR A 131 -16.46 12.99 2.01
N ASN A 132 -16.62 14.31 2.06
CA ASN A 132 -16.74 15.09 0.83
C ASN A 132 -15.42 15.06 0.04
N ALA A 133 -15.47 14.78 -1.26
CA ALA A 133 -14.28 14.64 -2.10
C ALA A 133 -13.40 15.90 -2.15
N LYS A 134 -13.99 17.09 -2.06
CA LYS A 134 -13.25 18.36 -2.00
C LYS A 134 -12.55 18.53 -0.65
N GLU A 135 -13.25 18.17 0.43
CA GLU A 135 -12.73 18.27 1.80
C GLU A 135 -11.67 17.22 2.11
N THR A 136 -11.69 16.06 1.44
CA THR A 136 -10.65 15.02 1.59
C THR A 136 -9.24 15.54 1.31
N TRP A 137 -9.11 16.60 0.52
CA TRP A 137 -7.83 17.26 0.21
C TRP A 137 -7.50 18.44 1.14
N GLY A 138 -8.39 18.79 2.06
CA GLY A 138 -8.27 19.93 2.97
C GLY A 138 -7.47 19.64 4.24
N PHE A 139 -6.49 18.73 4.17
CA PHE A 139 -5.53 18.52 5.25
C PHE A 139 -4.70 19.78 5.52
#